data_AF-A0A516S9X2-F1
#
_entry.id   AF-A0A516S9X2-F1
#
_cell.length_a   1.000
_cell.length_b   1.000
_cell.length_c   1.000
_cell.angle_alpha   90.00
_cell.angle_beta   90.00
_cell.angle_gamma   90.00
#
_symmetry.space_group_name_H-M   'P 1'
#
loop_
_entity.id
_entity.type
_entity.pdbx_description
1 polymer ?
#
loop_
_entity_poly.entity_id
_entity_poly.type
_entity_poly.pdbx_seq_one_letter_code
_entity_poly.pdbx_strand_id
1 'polypeptide(L)' 'MKQLKKLHQRIADWLRERRIQRFQALMAAAYTAGDIVAARRVQSCFLGEIRARSPEQRQRMAAFWAERIAR' A
#
# COMPACT_ATOMS: atom_id res chain seq x y z
N MET A 1 7.60 -13.25 -23.11
CA MET A 1 8.07 -11.98 -22.48
C MET A 1 6.96 -11.13 -21.83
N LYS A 2 5.85 -10.81 -22.51
CA LYS A 2 4.79 -9.94 -21.93
C LYS A 2 4.12 -10.51 -20.67
N GLN A 3 3.89 -11.83 -20.61
CA GLN A 3 3.27 -12.48 -19.45
C GLN A 3 4.16 -12.44 -18.20
N LEU A 4 5.47 -12.67 -18.35
CA LEU A 4 6.42 -12.61 -17.24
C LEU A 4 6.49 -11.20 -16.62
N LYS A 5 6.49 -10.15 -17.47
CA LYS A 5 6.43 -8.76 -17.00
C LYS A 5 5.15 -8.48 -16.19
N LYS A 6 3.99 -8.98 -16.65
CA LYS A 6 2.72 -8.85 -15.91
C LYS A 6 2.78 -9.58 -14.55
N LEU A 7 3.38 -10.77 -14.51
CA LEU A 7 3.54 -11.52 -13.27
C LEU A 7 4.43 -10.77 -12.27
N HIS A 8 5.59 -10.28 -12.70
CA HIS A 8 6.48 -9.47 -11.86
C HIS A 8 5.78 -8.23 -11.30
N GLN A 9 5.01 -7.53 -12.14
CA GLN A 9 4.24 -6.37 -11.68
C GLN A 9 3.22 -6.76 -10.61
N ARG A 10 2.49 -7.88 -10.78
CA ARG A 10 1.53 -8.36 -9.77
C ARG A 10 2.20 -8.74 -8.45
N ILE A 11 3.37 -9.37 -8.51
CA ILE A 11 4.16 -9.71 -7.32
C ILE A 11 4.61 -8.43 -6.62
N ALA A 12 5.14 -7.45 -7.37
CA ALA A 12 5.57 -6.17 -6.82
C ALA A 12 4.41 -5.40 -6.17
N ASP A 13 3.24 -5.40 -6.81
CA ASP A 13 2.02 -4.77 -6.30
C ASP A 13 1.53 -5.45 -5.02
N TRP A 14 1.59 -6.79 -4.95
CA TRP A 14 1.25 -7.55 -3.74
C TRP A 14 2.21 -7.26 -2.58
N LEU A 15 3.52 -7.25 -2.84
CA LEU A 15 4.53 -6.90 -1.84
C LEU A 15 4.37 -5.46 -1.34
N ARG A 16 3.99 -4.53 -2.22
CA ARG A 16 3.70 -3.14 -1.85
C ARG A 16 2.55 -3.05 -0.85
N GLU A 17 1.43 -3.73 -1.10
CA GLU A 17 0.30 -3.71 -0.15
C GLU A 17 0.66 -4.34 1.20
N ARG A 18 1.48 -5.40 1.22
CA ARG A 18 2.03 -5.97 2.46
C ARG A 18 2.86 -4.95 3.25
N ARG A 19 3.71 -4.15 2.57
CA ARG A 19 4.48 -3.09 3.22
C ARG A 19 3.61 -1.96 3.74
N ILE A 20 2.60 -1.55 2.97
CA ILE A 20 1.61 -0.54 3.38
C ILE A 20 0.91 -0.96 4.67
N GLN A 21 0.41 -2.20 4.74
CA GLN A 21 -0.23 -2.74 5.94
C GLN A 21 0.72 -2.77 7.14
N ARG A 22 1.98 -3.17 6.93
CA ARG A 22 3.01 -3.17 7.98
C ARG A 22 3.29 -1.76 8.49
N PHE A 23 3.47 -0.78 7.60
CA PHE A 23 3.70 0.61 8.01
C PHE A 23 2.50 1.20 8.74
N GLN A 24 1.28 0.86 8.35
CA GLN A 24 0.09 1.27 9.07
C GLN A 24 0.09 0.77 10.52
N ALA A 25 0.41 -0.52 10.73
CA ALA A 25 0.50 -1.10 12.07
C ALA A 25 1.63 -0.47 12.91
N LEU A 26 2.81 -0.27 12.31
CA LEU A 26 3.96 0.35 12.99
C LEU A 26 3.69 1.82 13.36
N MET A 27 3.04 2.57 12.47
CA MET A 27 2.63 3.95 12.72
C MET A 27 1.65 4.01 13.89
N ALA A 28 0.63 3.13 13.90
CA ALA A 28 -0.32 3.05 15.01
C ALA A 28 0.37 2.72 16.33
N ALA A 29 1.27 1.73 16.34
CA ALA A 29 2.03 1.35 17.53
C ALA A 29 2.89 2.51 18.06
N ALA A 30 3.57 3.25 17.18
CA ALA A 30 4.37 4.42 17.55
C ALA A 30 3.50 5.55 18.13
N TYR A 31 2.33 5.81 17.54
CA TYR A 31 1.36 6.76 18.11
C TYR A 31 0.89 6.34 19.51
N THR A 32 0.53 5.06 19.69
CA THR A 32 0.10 4.53 21.00
C THR A 32 1.21 4.63 22.05
N ALA A 33 2.47 4.46 21.66
CA ALA A 33 3.62 4.63 22.54
C ALA A 33 3.98 6.10 22.84
N GLY A 34 3.30 7.07 22.20
CA GLY A 34 3.61 8.49 22.33
C GLY A 34 4.84 8.95 21.54
N ASP A 35 5.47 8.07 20.76
CA ASP A 35 6.63 8.40 19.92
C ASP A 35 6.16 8.99 18.58
N ILE A 36 5.84 10.28 18.61
CA ILE A 36 5.36 11.04 17.45
C ILE A 36 6.44 11.15 16.36
N VAL A 37 7.73 11.16 16.72
CA VAL A 37 8.83 11.27 15.75
C VAL A 37 8.92 9.97 14.94
N ALA A 38 8.89 8.82 15.61
CA ALA A 38 8.84 7.53 14.93
C ALA A 38 7.57 7.38 14.09
N ALA A 39 6.40 7.78 14.62
CA ALA A 39 5.14 7.72 13.90
C ALA A 39 5.20 8.51 12.58
N ARG A 40 5.74 9.74 12.59
CA ARG A 40 5.93 10.57 11.38
C ARG A 40 6.91 9.96 10.38
N ARG A 41 8.00 9.35 10.85
CA ARG A 41 8.96 8.65 9.98
C ARG A 41 8.28 7.50 9.25
N VAL A 42 7.54 6.66 9.97
CA VAL A 42 6.79 5.54 9.38
C VAL A 42 5.69 6.04 8.44
N GLN A 43 4.99 7.13 8.80
CA GLN A 43 4.00 7.78 7.94
C GLN A 43 4.58 8.21 6.59
N SER A 44 5.80 8.75 6.58
CA SER A 44 6.48 9.13 5.34
C SER A 44 6.74 7.92 4.44
N CYS A 45 7.21 6.80 5.00
CA CYS A 45 7.38 5.54 4.27
C CYS A 45 6.04 5.00 3.74
N PHE A 46 4.99 5.02 4.56
CA PHE A 46 3.64 4.65 4.17
C PHE A 46 3.16 5.44 2.96
N LEU A 47 3.27 6.77 3.01
CA LEU A 47 2.86 7.66 1.91
C LEU A 47 3.69 7.42 0.64
N GLY A 48 4.97 7.12 0.79
CA GLY A 48 5.85 6.73 -0.32
C GLY A 48 5.33 5.50 -1.06
N GLU A 49 4.97 4.44 -0.34
CA GLU A 49 4.40 3.23 -0.96
C GLU A 49 3.03 3.48 -1.61
N ILE A 50 2.16 4.29 -0.98
CA ILE A 50 0.86 4.67 -1.56
C ILE A 50 1.06 5.39 -2.90
N ARG A 51 2.00 6.33 -2.97
CA ARG A 51 2.31 7.09 -4.19
C ARG A 51 2.95 6.19 -5.26
N ALA A 52 3.75 5.21 -4.86
CA ALA A 52 4.43 4.27 -5.75
C ALA A 52 3.50 3.20 -6.37
N ARG A 53 2.20 3.20 -6.07
CA ARG A 53 1.22 2.29 -6.73
C ARG A 53 1.20 2.52 -8.23
N SER A 54 1.33 1.44 -8.99
CA SER A 54 1.23 1.47 -10.46
C SER A 54 -0.17 1.90 -10.92
N PRO A 55 -0.31 2.49 -12.12
CA PRO A 55 -1.61 2.83 -12.69
C PRO A 55 -2.57 1.63 -12.72
N GLU A 56 -2.07 0.45 -13.10
CA GLU A 56 -2.87 -0.77 -13.17
C GLU A 56 -3.32 -1.25 -11.78
N GLN A 57 -2.48 -1.10 -10.75
CA GLN A 57 -2.87 -1.38 -9.39
C GLN A 57 -3.98 -0.44 -8.92
N ARG A 58 -3.86 0.86 -9.19
CA ARG A 58 -4.89 1.84 -8.84
C ARG A 58 -6.22 1.54 -9.54
N GLN A 59 -6.19 1.17 -10.81
CA GLN A 59 -7.40 0.76 -11.56
C GLN A 59 -8.06 -0.47 -10.95
N ARG A 60 -7.29 -1.51 -10.61
CA ARG A 60 -7.84 -2.71 -9.97
C ARG A 60 -8.47 -2.42 -8.62
N MET A 61 -7.84 -1.55 -7.82
CA MET A 61 -8.41 -1.12 -6.53
C MET A 61 -9.70 -0.33 -6.74
N ALA A 62 -9.73 0.60 -7.69
CA ALA A 62 -10.93 1.39 -7.99
C ALA A 62 -12.10 0.48 -8.42
N ALA A 63 -11.85 -0.51 -9.28
CA ALA A 63 -12.85 -1.49 -9.69
C ALA A 63 -13.40 -2.29 -8.49
N PHE A 64 -12.51 -2.80 -7.62
CA PHE A 64 -12.91 -3.51 -6.41
C PHE A 64 -13.80 -2.66 -5.49
N TRP A 65 -13.45 -1.39 -5.28
CA TRP A 65 -14.26 -0.50 -4.44
C TRP A 65 -15.59 -0.13 -5.08
N ALA A 66 -15.62 0.10 -6.39
CA ALA A 66 -16.86 0.35 -7.13
C ALA A 66 -17.84 -0.83 -7.00
N GLU A 67 -17.35 -2.07 -7.17
CA GLU A 67 -18.15 -3.29 -6.98
C GLU A 67 -18.65 -3.46 -5.54
N ARG A 68 -17.83 -3.09 -4.55
CA ARG A 68 -18.18 -3.20 -3.14
C ARG A 68 -19.21 -2.17 -2.68
N ILE A 69 -19.20 -0.97 -3.27
CA ILE A 69 -20.15 0.11 -2.94
C ILE A 69 -21.50 -0.11 -3.64
N ALA A 70 -21.52 -0.76 -4.80
CA ALA A 70 -22.74 -1.04 -5.56
C ALA A 70 -23.57 -2.22 -5.01
N ARG A 71 -23.11 -2.88 -3.95
CA ARG A 71 -23.81 -3.97 -3.24
C ARG A 71 -24.28 -3.48 -1.89
#